data_AF-A0A1M6VCB5-F1
#
_entry.id   AF-A0A1M6VCB5-F1
#
_cell.length_a   1.000
_cell.length_b   1.000
_cell.length_c   1.000
_cell.angle_alpha   90.00
_cell.angle_beta   90.00
_cell.angle_gamma   90.00
#
_symmetry.space_group_name_H-M   'P 1'
#
loop_
_entity.id
_entity.type
_entity.pdbx_description
1 polymer ?
#
loop_
_entity_poly.entity_id
_entity_poly.type
_entity_poly.pdbx_seq_one_letter_code
_entity_poly.pdbx_strand_id
1 'polypeptide(L)'
;MERSTTRRTHDADLARYLAVHGPLDVGTAAEILGQAAATLDAAHAARVVHGRLSPGAILLNLAEGTVGVREPGGSPEPDPVFVAPEVRRGADPTAAADVYAIGALLHVCLTGQPPRADEVPAVADKALRADPAQRPPSCEAVLARLRRPIPAAEEEPLRRFPRVAAGALLVVVVLVAGMVALPDRRADEAEAAAQADLVATIGLPGCRTAPGVELGGPDGLVAAVDCAPDGPGVTTIGYRRYADAGALGAAYRSRVAVLAPVADTPCGADPPPQRAQTPWEVHGTYLGSVLCDRRSGPPTTIWTIDGLRLLGTATGPDAAELERWRVGHLMERPWISAIVGAANAAADPPFPDRAEAALLADVPDASRIDCSRLDRQFVVANVGDPDGIAAIACGPAPGARAIFWFRFADPRRFAAYRGAGPGDAADCRSEPAGFSGSARYTRPDGTAGVLGCVQEDDRAALVWTEEGRCTVGLAFGGAPAALLDWWRSAAGP
;
A
#
# COMPACT_ATOMS: atom_id res chain seq x y z
N MET A 1 46.51 32.90 24.87
CA MET A 1 45.19 33.41 24.44
C MET A 1 45.25 33.58 22.92
N GLU A 2 45.31 32.45 22.21
CA GLU A 2 45.42 32.46 20.74
C GLU A 2 44.01 32.54 20.15
N ARG A 3 43.75 33.67 19.49
CA ARG A 3 42.65 33.80 18.54
C ARG A 3 42.98 32.90 17.34
N SER A 4 42.42 31.69 17.32
CA SER A 4 42.43 30.86 16.12
C SER A 4 41.40 31.43 15.14
N THR A 5 41.89 32.19 14.17
CA THR A 5 41.16 32.58 12.97
C THR A 5 40.92 31.35 12.10
N THR A 6 39.75 30.73 12.24
CA THR A 6 39.35 29.61 11.37
C THR A 6 39.03 30.13 9.98
N ARG A 7 39.81 29.61 9.03
CA ARG A 7 39.74 29.72 7.56
C ARG A 7 38.28 29.80 7.05
N ARG A 8 37.92 30.82 6.27
CA ARG A 8 36.67 30.80 5.47
C ARG A 8 36.84 29.70 4.42
N THR A 9 36.12 28.59 4.59
CA THR A 9 36.14 27.41 3.72
C THR A 9 34.98 27.36 2.71
N HIS A 10 34.16 28.41 2.65
CA HIS A 10 33.00 28.48 1.76
C HIS A 10 32.97 29.84 1.04
N ASP A 11 32.64 29.83 -0.25
CA ASP A 11 32.73 30.99 -1.15
C ASP A 11 31.46 31.87 -1.10
N ALA A 12 30.30 31.25 -0.88
CA ALA A 12 28.99 31.92 -0.75
C ALA A 12 28.00 31.03 0.02
N ASP A 13 26.87 31.60 0.45
CA ASP A 13 25.70 30.81 0.83
C ASP A 13 24.70 30.69 -0.33
N LEU A 14 23.79 29.72 -0.25
CA LEU A 14 22.81 29.43 -1.28
C LEU A 14 21.89 30.64 -1.54
N ALA A 15 21.58 31.45 -0.52
CA ALA A 15 20.81 32.69 -0.70
C ALA A 15 21.50 33.65 -1.68
N ARG A 16 22.81 33.90 -1.47
CA ARG A 16 23.60 34.77 -2.34
C ARG A 16 23.80 34.17 -3.72
N TYR A 17 23.96 32.84 -3.82
CA TYR A 17 24.10 32.14 -5.09
C TYR A 17 22.84 32.30 -5.96
N LEU A 18 21.66 32.02 -5.40
CA LEU A 18 20.37 32.16 -6.09
C LEU A 18 20.07 33.60 -6.49
N ALA A 19 20.46 34.58 -5.68
CA ALA A 19 20.29 36.00 -6.00
C ALA A 19 21.10 36.45 -7.23
N VAL A 20 22.24 35.82 -7.49
CA VAL A 20 23.13 36.14 -8.63
C VAL A 20 22.81 35.30 -9.86
N HIS A 21 22.50 34.01 -9.67
CA HIS A 21 22.38 33.04 -10.77
C HIS A 21 20.93 32.67 -11.13
N GLY A 22 19.95 33.06 -10.29
CA GLY A 22 18.55 32.67 -10.48
C GLY A 22 18.26 31.23 -10.04
N PRO A 23 17.10 30.67 -10.44
CA PRO A 23 16.72 29.30 -10.14
C PRO A 23 17.70 28.27 -10.72
N LEU A 24 17.80 27.12 -10.06
CA LEU A 24 18.64 26.00 -10.43
C LEU A 24 17.84 24.96 -11.23
N ASP A 25 18.53 24.24 -12.11
CA ASP A 25 17.99 23.01 -12.68
C ASP A 25 17.85 21.91 -11.61
N VAL A 26 17.07 20.89 -11.94
CA VAL A 26 16.74 19.79 -11.03
C VAL A 26 17.98 19.02 -10.56
N GLY A 27 18.95 18.80 -11.44
CA GLY A 27 20.18 18.06 -11.12
C GLY A 27 21.01 18.82 -10.10
N THR A 28 21.29 20.09 -10.39
CA THR A 28 22.07 20.97 -9.51
C THR A 28 21.37 21.15 -8.15
N ALA A 29 20.04 21.32 -8.12
CA ALA A 29 19.28 21.41 -6.87
C ALA A 29 19.36 20.10 -6.04
N ALA A 30 19.27 18.94 -6.69
CA ALA A 30 19.36 17.64 -6.04
C ALA A 30 20.76 17.30 -5.51
N GLU A 31 21.81 17.79 -6.17
CA GLU A 31 23.19 17.67 -5.71
C GLU A 31 23.43 18.52 -4.47
N ILE A 32 23.08 19.81 -4.52
CA ILE A 32 23.30 20.76 -3.43
C ILE A 32 22.51 20.35 -2.18
N LEU A 33 21.20 20.16 -2.34
CA LEU A 33 20.34 19.81 -1.21
C LEU A 33 20.61 18.37 -0.75
N GLY A 34 21.13 17.50 -1.62
CA GLY A 34 21.47 16.12 -1.28
C GLY A 34 22.57 16.03 -0.22
N GLN A 35 23.61 16.83 -0.39
CA GLN A 35 24.70 16.93 0.58
C GLN A 35 24.23 17.55 1.91
N ALA A 36 23.38 18.58 1.85
CA ALA A 36 22.79 19.19 3.04
C ALA A 36 21.85 18.22 3.78
N ALA A 37 21.02 17.47 3.07
CA ALA A 37 20.11 16.47 3.61
C ALA A 37 20.86 15.33 4.30
N ALA A 38 21.95 14.83 3.71
CA ALA A 38 22.79 13.81 4.34
C ALA A 38 23.41 14.31 5.65
N THR A 39 23.81 15.59 5.69
CA THR A 39 24.34 16.23 6.91
C THR A 39 23.27 16.32 8.00
N LEU A 40 22.04 16.69 7.63
CA LEU A 40 20.91 16.80 8.55
C LEU A 40 20.46 15.44 9.08
N ASP A 41 20.36 14.43 8.22
CA ASP A 41 19.98 13.07 8.62
C ASP A 41 21.03 12.48 9.60
N ALA A 42 22.32 12.77 9.39
CA ALA A 42 23.38 12.41 10.35
C ALA A 42 23.22 13.14 11.70
N ALA A 43 22.84 14.42 11.69
CA ALA A 43 22.54 15.17 12.92
C ALA A 43 21.29 14.63 13.64
N HIS A 44 20.24 14.29 12.89
CA HIS A 44 19.01 13.70 13.43
C HIS A 44 19.26 12.34 14.07
N ALA A 45 20.14 11.51 13.49
CA ALA A 45 20.57 10.25 14.09
C ALA A 45 21.26 10.46 15.45
N ALA A 46 21.95 11.59 15.64
CA ALA A 46 22.51 12.03 16.90
C ALA A 46 21.52 12.80 17.81
N ARG A 47 20.23 12.86 17.43
CA ARG A 47 19.15 13.61 18.09
C ARG A 47 19.38 15.12 18.17
N VAL A 48 20.14 15.67 17.22
CA VAL A 48 20.34 17.12 17.06
C VAL A 48 19.44 17.60 15.94
N VAL A 49 18.58 18.57 16.23
CA VAL A 49 17.71 19.23 15.24
C VAL A 49 18.32 20.58 14.88
N HIS A 50 18.37 20.92 13.59
CA HIS A 50 18.91 22.21 13.18
C HIS A 50 17.90 23.33 13.48
N GLY A 51 16.63 23.17 13.10
CA GLY A 51 15.48 23.98 13.49
C GLY A 51 15.42 25.40 12.89
N ARG A 52 16.51 25.87 12.25
CA ARG A 52 16.63 27.21 11.67
C ARG A 52 17.15 27.21 10.23
N LEU A 53 16.76 26.20 9.45
CA LEU A 53 17.21 26.06 8.05
C LEU A 53 16.60 27.14 7.16
N SER A 54 17.43 27.69 6.28
CA SER A 54 17.08 28.71 5.28
C SER A 54 18.17 28.75 4.19
N PRO A 55 17.97 29.45 3.06
CA PRO A 55 19.00 29.50 2.01
C PRO A 55 20.35 30.05 2.52
N GLY A 56 20.33 30.95 3.52
CA GLY A 56 21.55 31.48 4.14
C GLY A 56 22.30 30.50 5.06
N ALA A 57 21.65 29.40 5.44
CA ALA A 57 22.25 28.33 6.25
C ALA A 57 23.00 27.29 5.42
N ILE A 58 22.77 27.23 4.10
CA ILE A 58 23.45 26.31 3.18
C ILE A 58 24.69 27.01 2.63
N LEU A 59 25.87 26.48 2.94
CA LEU A 59 27.16 27.03 2.56
C LEU A 59 27.69 26.29 1.34
N LEU A 60 28.12 27.02 0.32
CA LEU A 60 28.63 26.47 -0.92
C LEU A 60 30.14 26.73 -1.04
N ASN A 61 30.90 25.68 -1.30
CA ASN A 61 32.28 25.78 -1.76
C ASN A 61 32.30 25.42 -3.24
N LEU A 62 32.39 26.45 -4.09
CA LEU A 62 32.24 26.30 -5.54
C LEU A 62 33.52 25.73 -6.17
N ALA A 63 34.67 25.95 -5.54
CA ALA A 63 35.94 25.41 -6.00
C ALA A 63 36.05 23.89 -5.80
N GLU A 64 35.50 23.37 -4.69
CA GLU A 64 35.55 21.96 -4.34
C GLU A 64 34.25 21.20 -4.62
N GLY A 65 33.16 21.90 -4.99
CA GLY A 65 31.85 21.29 -5.25
C GLY A 65 31.17 20.72 -3.99
N THR A 66 31.54 21.22 -2.81
CA THR A 66 31.05 20.71 -1.52
C THR A 66 30.03 21.67 -0.89
N VAL A 67 29.09 21.10 -0.15
CA VAL A 67 28.05 21.83 0.57
C VAL A 67 28.16 21.58 2.07
N GLY A 68 28.18 22.66 2.83
CA GLY A 68 28.10 22.64 4.29
C GLY A 68 26.75 23.16 4.79
N VAL A 69 26.39 22.79 6.02
CA VAL A 69 25.26 23.39 6.75
C VAL A 69 25.83 24.19 7.91
N ARG A 70 25.44 25.46 8.02
CA ARG A 70 25.86 26.34 9.11
C ARG A 70 25.28 25.84 10.43
N GLU A 71 26.03 25.96 11.53
CA GLU A 71 25.54 25.59 12.85
C GLU A 71 24.26 26.37 13.26
N PRO A 72 23.32 25.76 14.01
CA PRO A 72 22.03 26.38 14.37
C PRO A 72 22.15 27.76 15.04
N GLY A 73 23.15 27.93 15.91
CA GLY A 73 23.42 29.19 16.62
C GLY A 73 24.11 30.27 15.76
N GLY A 74 24.65 29.90 14.60
CA GLY A 74 25.24 30.84 13.62
C GLY A 74 24.33 31.14 12.43
N SER A 75 23.21 30.42 12.29
CA SER A 75 22.24 30.61 11.22
C SER A 75 21.42 31.88 11.44
N PRO A 76 21.14 32.67 10.37
CA PRO A 76 20.22 33.79 10.44
C PRO A 76 18.83 33.34 10.91
N GLU A 77 18.05 34.28 11.45
CA GLU A 77 16.64 33.99 11.72
C GLU A 77 15.95 33.65 10.39
N PRO A 78 15.34 32.46 10.28
CA PRO A 78 14.68 32.04 9.05
C PRO A 78 13.44 32.89 8.79
N ASP A 79 13.21 33.25 7.53
CA ASP A 79 11.92 33.81 7.11
C ASP A 79 10.80 32.81 7.48
N PRO A 80 9.64 33.27 8.01
CA PRO A 80 8.51 32.41 8.39
C PRO A 80 8.10 31.35 7.36
N VAL A 81 8.39 31.57 6.08
CA VAL A 81 8.10 30.60 5.02
C VAL A 81 8.95 29.33 5.07
N PHE A 82 10.14 29.38 5.68
CA PHE A 82 10.98 28.21 5.93
C PHE A 82 10.70 27.57 7.31
N VAL A 83 9.94 28.25 8.15
CA VAL A 83 9.59 27.76 9.50
C VAL A 83 8.36 26.88 9.41
N ALA A 84 8.49 25.65 9.90
CA ALA A 84 7.42 24.68 9.88
C ALA A 84 6.18 25.18 10.65
N PRO A 85 4.95 24.90 10.19
CA PRO A 85 3.72 25.43 10.79
C PRO A 85 3.54 25.15 12.27
N GLU A 86 3.97 23.98 12.75
CA GLU A 86 3.98 23.61 14.17
C GLU A 86 4.95 24.47 14.99
N VAL A 87 6.12 24.81 14.44
CA VAL A 87 7.11 25.67 15.10
C VAL A 87 6.61 27.12 15.15
N ARG A 88 5.95 27.60 14.09
CA ARG A 88 5.29 28.92 14.11
C ARG A 88 4.18 29.02 15.15
N ARG A 89 3.55 27.89 15.52
CA ARG A 89 2.55 27.82 16.60
C ARG A 89 3.17 27.70 17.99
N GLY A 90 4.50 27.70 18.09
CA GLY A 90 5.25 27.69 19.36
C GLY A 90 5.72 26.32 19.82
N ALA A 91 5.64 25.28 18.99
CA ALA A 91 6.25 23.99 19.31
C ALA A 91 7.78 24.01 19.12
N ASP A 92 8.50 23.22 19.90
CA ASP A 92 9.93 23.02 19.69
C ASP A 92 10.20 22.32 18.34
N PRO A 93 11.24 22.75 17.59
CA PRO A 93 11.55 22.13 16.32
C PRO A 93 11.99 20.67 16.50
N THR A 94 11.43 19.80 15.67
CA THR A 94 11.81 18.38 15.56
C THR A 94 12.49 18.12 14.21
N ALA A 95 12.99 16.90 13.97
CA ALA A 95 13.53 16.51 12.66
C ALA A 95 12.55 16.79 11.50
N ALA A 96 11.23 16.66 11.74
CA ALA A 96 10.21 16.95 10.75
C ALA A 96 10.13 18.46 10.39
N ALA A 97 10.58 19.35 11.26
CA ALA A 97 10.69 20.78 10.94
C ALA A 97 11.85 21.05 9.97
N ASP A 98 12.97 20.32 10.09
CA ASP A 98 14.07 20.39 9.13
C ASP A 98 13.68 19.80 7.76
N VAL A 99 12.89 18.72 7.74
CA VAL A 99 12.31 18.15 6.50
C VAL A 99 11.41 19.16 5.79
N TYR A 100 10.59 19.90 6.54
CA TYR A 100 9.79 20.98 5.97
C TYR A 100 10.67 22.07 5.35
N ALA A 101 11.69 22.51 6.07
CA ALA A 101 12.60 23.54 5.59
C ALA A 101 13.37 23.09 4.33
N ILE A 102 13.76 21.80 4.22
CA ILE A 102 14.34 21.23 3.00
C ILE A 102 13.34 21.22 1.84
N GLY A 103 12.06 20.95 2.10
CA GLY A 103 10.99 21.10 1.10
C GLY A 103 10.86 22.53 0.59
N ALA A 104 10.93 23.51 1.51
CA ALA A 104 10.87 24.93 1.17
C ALA A 104 12.11 25.39 0.40
N LEU A 105 13.29 24.90 0.78
CA LEU A 105 14.55 25.12 0.06
C LEU A 105 14.51 24.53 -1.35
N LEU A 106 13.99 23.32 -1.51
CA LEU A 106 13.83 22.70 -2.83
C LEU A 106 12.90 23.51 -3.72
N HIS A 107 11.78 23.97 -3.19
CA HIS A 107 10.89 24.89 -3.90
C HIS A 107 11.67 26.11 -4.39
N VAL A 108 12.38 26.79 -3.48
CA VAL A 108 13.15 28.01 -3.79
C VAL A 108 14.25 27.77 -4.81
N CYS A 109 14.96 26.63 -4.75
CA CYS A 109 15.96 26.28 -5.73
C CYS A 109 15.35 26.15 -7.14
N LEU A 110 14.18 25.53 -7.26
CA LEU A 110 13.56 25.26 -8.56
C LEU A 110 12.79 26.45 -9.15
N THR A 111 12.22 27.31 -8.30
CA THR A 111 11.34 28.39 -8.75
C THR A 111 11.95 29.79 -8.57
N GLY A 112 12.99 29.90 -7.74
CA GLY A 112 13.57 31.18 -7.31
C GLY A 112 12.65 32.00 -6.39
N GLN A 113 11.54 31.43 -5.92
CA GLN A 113 10.55 32.08 -5.05
C GLN A 113 10.26 31.20 -3.83
N PRO A 114 9.89 31.75 -2.67
CA PRO A 114 9.47 30.93 -1.54
C PRO A 114 8.09 30.29 -1.79
N PRO A 115 7.81 29.09 -1.21
CA PRO A 115 6.56 28.39 -1.45
C PRO A 115 5.35 29.19 -0.96
N ARG A 116 4.31 29.29 -1.80
CA ARG A 116 2.96 29.76 -1.42
C ARG A 116 2.03 28.56 -1.23
N ALA A 117 0.94 28.74 -0.50
CA ALA A 117 0.03 27.64 -0.12
C ALA A 117 -0.60 26.88 -1.32
N ASP A 118 -0.58 27.49 -2.50
CA ASP A 118 -1.18 27.02 -3.75
C ASP A 118 -0.16 26.75 -4.88
N GLU A 119 1.12 27.04 -4.66
CA GLU A 119 2.18 26.87 -5.64
C GLU A 119 3.33 26.10 -4.99
N VAL A 120 3.35 24.78 -5.15
CA VAL A 120 4.44 23.91 -4.70
C VAL A 120 4.77 22.87 -5.79
N PRO A 121 6.03 22.73 -6.25
CA PRO A 121 6.43 21.64 -7.13
C PRO A 121 6.02 20.30 -6.51
N ALA A 122 5.46 19.38 -7.30
CA ALA A 122 4.94 18.09 -6.83
C ALA A 122 5.95 17.30 -5.95
N VAL A 123 7.25 17.53 -6.17
CA VAL A 123 8.33 16.91 -5.39
C VAL A 123 8.44 17.49 -3.97
N ALA A 124 8.21 18.79 -3.79
CA ALA A 124 8.26 19.48 -2.51
C ALA A 124 6.93 19.45 -1.74
N ASP A 125 5.81 19.19 -2.41
CA ASP A 125 4.44 19.22 -1.84
C ASP A 125 4.31 18.37 -0.57
N LYS A 126 4.80 17.13 -0.60
CA LYS A 126 4.73 16.25 0.56
C LYS A 126 5.55 16.76 1.75
N ALA A 127 6.71 17.36 1.50
CA ALA A 127 7.56 17.91 2.55
C ALA A 127 6.97 19.18 3.17
N LEU A 128 6.17 19.95 2.41
CA LEU A 128 5.54 21.19 2.85
C LEU A 128 4.18 21.01 3.53
N ARG A 129 3.77 19.78 3.83
CA ARG A 129 2.50 19.51 4.52
C ARG A 129 2.45 20.12 5.91
N ALA A 130 1.29 20.66 6.26
CA ALA A 130 1.07 21.30 7.56
C ALA A 130 1.19 20.32 8.74
N ASP A 131 0.83 19.06 8.51
CA ASP A 131 1.02 17.96 9.44
C ASP A 131 2.43 17.35 9.30
N PRO A 132 3.28 17.40 10.35
CA PRO A 132 4.62 16.82 10.33
C PRO A 132 4.65 15.33 10.03
N ALA A 133 3.62 14.57 10.44
CA ALA A 133 3.56 13.11 10.25
C ALA A 133 3.35 12.71 8.78
N GLN A 134 2.87 13.63 7.95
CA GLN A 134 2.65 13.41 6.52
C GLN A 134 3.85 13.78 5.65
N ARG A 135 4.90 14.35 6.25
CA ARG A 135 6.14 14.68 5.55
C ARG A 135 6.99 13.43 5.33
N PRO A 136 7.95 13.43 4.38
CA PRO A 136 8.90 12.33 4.25
C PRO A 136 9.65 12.07 5.57
N PRO A 137 10.06 10.82 5.84
CA PRO A 137 10.63 10.44 7.13
C PRO A 137 12.04 11.00 7.37
N SER A 138 12.71 11.50 6.33
CA SER A 138 14.06 12.09 6.42
C SER A 138 14.26 13.15 5.34
N CYS A 139 15.31 13.96 5.47
CA CYS A 139 15.64 14.97 4.46
C CYS A 139 16.07 14.30 3.14
N GLU A 140 16.80 13.18 3.20
CA GLU A 140 17.20 12.42 2.01
C GLU A 140 16.00 11.82 1.27
N ALA A 141 14.95 11.41 2.01
CA ALA A 141 13.71 10.89 1.41
C ALA A 141 12.96 11.95 0.57
N VAL A 142 13.15 13.25 0.85
CA VAL A 142 12.63 14.34 0.00
C VAL A 142 13.32 14.32 -1.37
N LEU A 143 14.63 14.08 -1.41
CA LEU A 143 15.47 14.23 -2.61
C LEU A 143 15.60 12.94 -3.42
N ALA A 144 15.37 11.77 -2.81
CA ALA A 144 15.30 10.49 -3.51
C ALA A 144 14.24 10.48 -4.64
N ARG A 145 13.25 11.38 -4.58
CA ARG A 145 12.24 11.58 -5.63
C ARG A 145 12.77 12.32 -6.86
N LEU A 146 13.79 13.17 -6.73
CA LEU A 146 14.43 13.89 -7.84
C LEU A 146 15.43 13.04 -8.61
N ARG A 147 15.98 12.00 -7.97
CA ARG A 147 17.00 11.11 -8.55
C ARG A 147 16.42 9.93 -9.34
N ARG A 148 15.09 9.85 -9.46
CA ARG A 148 14.41 8.86 -10.31
C ARG A 148 14.42 9.37 -11.76
N PRO A 149 14.85 8.57 -12.76
CA PRO A 149 14.73 8.97 -14.15
C PRO A 149 13.25 9.17 -14.51
N ILE A 150 12.92 10.37 -14.99
CA ILE A 150 11.56 10.72 -15.44
C ILE A 150 11.32 10.00 -16.78
N PRO A 151 10.26 9.18 -16.93
CA PRO A 151 9.87 8.64 -18.23
C PRO A 151 9.44 9.78 -19.17
N ALA A 152 9.82 9.71 -20.45
CA ALA A 152 9.63 10.75 -21.49
C ALA A 152 8.17 11.03 -21.91
N ALA A 153 7.18 10.82 -21.02
CA ALA A 153 5.76 11.01 -21.29
C ALA A 153 5.13 12.20 -20.53
N GLU A 154 5.92 12.98 -19.78
CA GLU A 154 5.46 14.19 -19.07
C GLU A 154 6.14 15.49 -19.58
N GLU A 155 6.53 15.55 -20.84
CA GLU A 155 6.94 16.79 -21.49
C GLU A 155 5.82 17.32 -22.40
N GLU A 156 5.10 18.35 -21.93
CA GLU A 156 4.54 19.52 -22.66
C GLU A 156 3.16 20.00 -22.11
N PRO A 157 2.80 21.30 -22.22
CA PRO A 157 3.52 22.49 -21.76
C PRO A 157 2.59 23.43 -20.94
N LEU A 158 3.11 23.95 -19.82
CA LEU A 158 2.49 25.03 -19.03
C LEU A 158 2.46 26.36 -19.81
N ARG A 159 1.45 26.61 -20.65
CA ARG A 159 1.12 27.96 -21.17
C ARG A 159 -0.37 28.19 -21.46
N ARG A 160 -1.04 28.92 -20.55
CA ARG A 160 -1.95 30.08 -20.76
C ARG A 160 -3.20 30.00 -19.87
N PHE A 161 -3.32 30.96 -18.95
CA PHE A 161 -4.58 31.67 -18.75
C PHE A 161 -4.33 33.19 -18.70
N PRO A 162 -5.26 34.00 -19.23
CA PRO A 162 -5.11 35.45 -19.32
C PRO A 162 -5.45 36.12 -17.98
N ARG A 163 -4.86 37.30 -17.80
CA ARG A 163 -5.11 38.24 -16.70
C ARG A 163 -6.57 38.70 -16.71
N VAL A 164 -7.25 38.61 -15.56
CA VAL A 164 -8.34 39.54 -15.24
C VAL A 164 -8.11 40.07 -13.83
N ALA A 165 -8.15 41.38 -13.75
CA ALA A 165 -7.71 42.20 -12.63
C ALA A 165 -8.79 42.40 -11.56
N ALA A 166 -8.30 42.65 -10.35
CA ALA A 166 -8.75 43.68 -9.41
C ALA A 166 -10.26 43.88 -9.21
N GLY A 167 -10.75 43.46 -8.03
CA GLY A 167 -12.00 43.99 -7.49
C GLY A 167 -12.65 43.12 -6.42
N ALA A 168 -12.07 43.02 -5.22
CA ALA A 168 -12.81 42.55 -4.03
C ALA A 168 -12.11 42.91 -2.70
N LEU A 169 -11.60 44.12 -2.57
CA LEU A 169 -11.15 44.66 -1.28
C LEU A 169 -12.27 45.50 -0.66
N LEU A 170 -13.43 44.90 -0.37
CA LEU A 170 -14.51 45.60 0.38
C LEU A 170 -15.56 44.70 1.08
N VAL A 171 -15.30 43.40 1.30
CA VAL A 171 -16.29 42.50 1.95
C VAL A 171 -15.81 41.93 3.30
N VAL A 172 -14.60 42.25 3.75
CA VAL A 172 -13.98 41.58 4.91
C VAL A 172 -14.52 42.06 6.27
N VAL A 173 -15.30 43.15 6.35
CA VAL A 173 -15.72 43.72 7.65
C VAL A 173 -17.09 43.23 8.15
N VAL A 174 -17.88 42.51 7.33
CA VAL A 174 -19.24 42.06 7.75
C VAL A 174 -19.30 40.57 8.13
N LEU A 175 -18.30 39.75 7.78
CA LEU A 175 -18.32 38.31 8.03
C LEU A 175 -17.77 37.88 9.39
N VAL A 176 -17.14 38.77 10.15
CA VAL A 176 -16.51 38.43 11.44
C VAL A 176 -17.52 38.31 12.59
N ALA A 177 -18.78 38.72 12.40
CA ALA A 177 -19.83 38.62 13.43
C ALA A 177 -20.70 37.34 13.36
N GLY A 178 -20.49 36.46 12.36
CA GLY A 178 -21.30 35.25 12.13
C GLY A 178 -20.67 33.92 12.58
N MET A 179 -19.41 33.91 13.05
CA MET A 179 -18.70 32.69 13.45
C MET A 179 -18.96 32.31 14.91
N VAL A 180 -20.22 32.16 15.29
CA VAL A 180 -20.60 31.36 16.46
C VAL A 180 -21.60 30.31 15.99
N ALA A 181 -21.06 29.09 15.80
CA ALA A 181 -21.75 27.80 15.73
C ALA A 181 -22.98 27.69 14.81
N LEU A 182 -22.74 27.43 13.52
CA LEU A 182 -23.64 26.59 12.71
C LEU A 182 -22.89 25.29 12.41
N PRO A 183 -23.42 24.10 12.77
CA PRO A 183 -22.79 22.82 12.43
C PRO A 183 -22.71 22.66 10.91
N ASP A 184 -21.57 22.16 10.43
CA ASP A 184 -21.31 21.95 9.00
C ASP A 184 -22.12 20.74 8.51
N ARG A 185 -23.36 20.98 8.10
CA ARG A 185 -24.30 19.95 7.61
C ARG A 185 -23.70 19.02 6.54
N ARG A 186 -22.72 19.49 5.75
CA ARG A 186 -22.08 18.67 4.72
C ARG A 186 -21.14 17.61 5.31
N ALA A 187 -20.46 17.94 6.40
CA ALA A 187 -19.60 16.99 7.11
C ALA A 187 -20.46 15.89 7.77
N ASP A 188 -21.56 16.28 8.43
CA ASP A 188 -22.50 15.35 9.06
C ASP A 188 -23.13 14.38 8.03
N GLU A 189 -23.51 14.89 6.85
CA GLU A 189 -24.06 14.08 5.76
C GLU A 189 -23.02 13.11 5.17
N ALA A 190 -21.77 13.55 5.01
CA ALA A 190 -20.68 12.72 4.50
C ALA A 190 -20.30 11.59 5.47
N GLU A 191 -20.27 11.89 6.77
CA GLU A 191 -20.03 10.91 7.83
C GLU A 191 -21.15 9.87 7.89
N ALA A 192 -22.41 10.32 7.89
CA ALA A 192 -23.57 9.42 7.87
C ALA A 192 -23.57 8.52 6.63
N ALA A 193 -23.19 9.06 5.46
CA ALA A 193 -23.06 8.29 4.23
C ALA A 193 -21.92 7.25 4.31
N ALA A 194 -20.74 7.64 4.82
CA ALA A 194 -19.61 6.72 5.00
C ALA A 194 -19.94 5.60 5.99
N GLN A 195 -20.71 5.92 7.04
CA GLN A 195 -21.19 4.97 8.03
C GLN A 195 -22.20 3.97 7.43
N ALA A 196 -23.16 4.46 6.65
CA ALA A 196 -24.15 3.62 5.97
C ALA A 196 -23.48 2.69 4.93
N ASP A 197 -22.53 3.21 4.16
CA ASP A 197 -21.74 2.43 3.20
C ASP A 197 -20.93 1.33 3.89
N LEU A 198 -20.34 1.62 5.05
CA LEU A 198 -19.61 0.64 5.84
C LEU A 198 -20.53 -0.51 6.32
N VAL A 199 -21.71 -0.18 6.86
CA VAL A 199 -22.69 -1.20 7.30
C VAL A 199 -23.12 -2.08 6.12
N ALA A 200 -23.39 -1.47 4.96
CA ALA A 200 -23.76 -2.20 3.75
C ALA A 200 -22.63 -3.11 3.24
N THR A 201 -21.37 -2.64 3.32
CA THR A 201 -20.19 -3.43 2.92
C THR A 201 -19.98 -4.64 3.84
N ILE A 202 -20.17 -4.48 5.15
CA ILE A 202 -19.94 -5.54 6.14
C ILE A 202 -21.03 -6.61 6.10
N GLY A 203 -22.30 -6.22 5.93
CA GLY A 203 -23.41 -7.16 5.79
C GLY A 203 -23.70 -8.06 7.00
N LEU A 204 -23.05 -7.84 8.15
CA LEU A 204 -23.32 -8.56 9.39
C LEU A 204 -24.63 -8.08 10.06
N PRO A 205 -25.33 -8.96 10.77
CA PRO A 205 -26.52 -8.58 11.52
C PRO A 205 -26.17 -7.61 12.64
N GLY A 206 -27.07 -6.67 12.90
CA GLY A 206 -27.01 -5.81 14.09
C GLY A 206 -25.85 -4.82 14.12
N CYS A 207 -25.17 -4.54 13.00
CA CYS A 207 -24.16 -3.48 12.92
C CYS A 207 -24.73 -2.10 13.26
N ARG A 208 -24.08 -1.40 14.19
CA ARG A 208 -24.43 -0.05 14.64
C ARG A 208 -23.16 0.78 14.81
N THR A 209 -23.31 2.09 14.84
CA THR A 209 -22.18 2.99 15.13
C THR A 209 -21.52 2.64 16.46
N ALA A 210 -20.19 2.50 16.41
CA ALA A 210 -19.39 2.19 17.59
C ALA A 210 -19.50 3.35 18.59
N PRO A 211 -19.89 3.08 19.86
CA PRO A 211 -20.10 4.14 20.84
C PRO A 211 -18.76 4.77 21.26
N GLY A 212 -18.77 6.09 21.45
CA GLY A 212 -17.61 6.83 21.98
C GLY A 212 -16.44 6.97 21.00
N VAL A 213 -16.69 6.78 19.70
CA VAL A 213 -15.68 6.94 18.65
C VAL A 213 -15.86 8.30 17.97
N GLU A 214 -14.80 9.11 17.96
CA GLU A 214 -14.77 10.40 17.28
C GLU A 214 -14.39 10.20 15.80
N LEU A 215 -15.28 10.57 14.88
CA LEU A 215 -15.07 10.49 13.44
C LEU A 215 -14.55 11.84 12.91
N GLY A 216 -13.82 11.81 11.78
CA GLY A 216 -13.26 13.03 11.17
C GLY A 216 -12.06 13.64 11.91
N GLY A 217 -11.54 12.95 12.94
CA GLY A 217 -10.35 13.35 13.69
C GLY A 217 -9.04 13.17 12.90
N PRO A 218 -7.90 13.63 13.46
CA PRO A 218 -6.58 13.60 12.80
C PRO A 218 -6.10 12.19 12.47
N ASP A 219 -6.64 11.16 13.14
CA ASP A 219 -6.33 9.75 12.91
C ASP A 219 -6.95 9.22 11.59
N GLY A 220 -7.71 10.04 10.87
CA GLY A 220 -8.28 9.72 9.57
C GLY A 220 -9.39 8.68 9.63
N LEU A 221 -10.02 8.48 10.78
CA LEU A 221 -11.15 7.57 10.96
C LEU A 221 -12.43 8.21 10.42
N VAL A 222 -13.10 7.53 9.47
CA VAL A 222 -14.27 8.07 8.75
C VAL A 222 -15.57 7.31 9.02
N ALA A 223 -15.49 6.08 9.50
CA ALA A 223 -16.64 5.31 9.93
C ALA A 223 -16.20 4.23 10.93
N ALA A 224 -17.05 3.91 11.89
CA ALA A 224 -16.79 2.87 12.88
C ALA A 224 -18.08 2.18 13.29
N VAL A 225 -18.11 0.86 13.15
CA VAL A 225 -19.26 0.04 13.53
C VAL A 225 -18.85 -1.08 14.46
N ASP A 226 -19.77 -1.45 15.35
CA ASP A 226 -19.72 -2.71 16.09
C ASP A 226 -20.97 -3.52 15.70
N CYS A 227 -20.78 -4.82 15.47
CA CYS A 227 -21.80 -5.72 14.93
C CYS A 227 -22.15 -6.82 15.93
N ALA A 228 -23.29 -7.48 15.72
CA ALA A 228 -23.64 -8.64 16.52
C ALA A 228 -22.78 -9.84 16.07
N PRO A 229 -22.27 -10.66 17.01
CA PRO A 229 -21.60 -11.91 16.66
C PRO A 229 -22.59 -12.86 15.96
N ASP A 230 -22.12 -13.57 14.95
CA ASP A 230 -22.91 -14.46 14.09
C ASP A 230 -22.55 -15.94 14.25
N GLY A 231 -21.65 -16.29 15.19
CA GLY A 231 -21.22 -17.66 15.42
C GLY A 231 -20.51 -17.88 16.76
N PRO A 232 -20.25 -19.15 17.15
CA PRO A 232 -19.73 -19.49 18.48
C PRO A 232 -18.28 -19.05 18.73
N GLY A 233 -17.47 -18.86 17.69
CA GLY A 233 -16.06 -18.47 17.81
C GLY A 233 -15.83 -16.99 18.10
N VAL A 234 -16.86 -16.15 18.08
CA VAL A 234 -16.77 -14.70 18.22
C VAL A 234 -17.70 -14.18 19.31
N THR A 235 -17.18 -13.30 20.16
CA THR A 235 -17.92 -12.64 21.23
C THR A 235 -18.15 -11.16 20.93
N THR A 236 -17.16 -10.49 20.36
CA THR A 236 -17.29 -9.10 19.89
C THR A 236 -16.70 -8.97 18.51
N ILE A 237 -17.28 -8.10 17.70
CA ILE A 237 -16.77 -7.74 16.39
C ILE A 237 -17.04 -6.27 16.08
N GLY A 238 -16.02 -5.58 15.62
CA GLY A 238 -16.15 -4.22 15.12
C GLY A 238 -15.20 -3.94 13.96
N TYR A 239 -15.60 -2.99 13.14
CA TYR A 239 -14.85 -2.52 11.99
C TYR A 239 -14.66 -1.01 12.07
N ARG A 240 -13.49 -0.56 11.62
CA ARG A 240 -13.12 0.85 11.52
C ARG A 240 -12.66 1.12 10.10
N ARG A 241 -13.19 2.16 9.46
CA ARG A 241 -12.81 2.58 8.11
C ARG A 241 -12.02 3.87 8.15
N TYR A 242 -10.96 3.93 7.37
CA TYR A 242 -10.07 5.08 7.31
C TYR A 242 -10.19 5.82 5.98
N ALA A 243 -9.87 7.11 6.01
CA ALA A 243 -9.90 8.01 4.88
C ALA A 243 -8.96 7.57 3.76
N ASP A 244 -7.82 6.99 4.11
CA ASP A 244 -6.82 6.50 3.15
C ASP A 244 -5.99 5.35 3.73
N ALA A 245 -5.16 4.74 2.88
CA ALA A 245 -4.28 3.63 3.25
C ALA A 245 -3.20 4.03 4.26
N GLY A 246 -2.79 5.31 4.28
CA GLY A 246 -1.82 5.82 5.24
C GLY A 246 -2.38 5.86 6.65
N ALA A 247 -3.61 6.34 6.81
CA ALA A 247 -4.35 6.38 8.07
C ALA A 247 -4.62 4.95 8.60
N LEU A 248 -5.11 4.04 7.75
CA LEU A 248 -5.24 2.61 8.10
C LEU A 248 -3.90 2.03 8.57
N GLY A 249 -2.83 2.24 7.80
CA GLY A 249 -1.51 1.73 8.11
C GLY A 249 -0.95 2.30 9.42
N ALA A 250 -1.19 3.57 9.73
CA ALA A 250 -0.80 4.18 11.00
C ALA A 250 -1.58 3.57 12.18
N ALA A 251 -2.89 3.39 12.03
CA ALA A 251 -3.73 2.76 13.03
C ALA A 251 -3.35 1.29 13.29
N TYR A 252 -2.99 0.53 12.25
CA TYR A 252 -2.50 -0.83 12.41
C TYR A 252 -1.11 -0.87 13.07
N ARG A 253 -0.16 -0.02 12.62
CA ARG A 253 1.18 0.05 13.21
C ARG A 253 1.17 0.45 14.69
N SER A 254 0.23 1.29 15.12
CA SER A 254 0.11 1.64 16.54
C SER A 254 -0.26 0.41 17.39
N ARG A 255 -1.12 -0.47 16.88
CA ARG A 255 -1.44 -1.76 17.53
C ARG A 255 -0.23 -2.67 17.57
N VAL A 256 0.51 -2.78 16.47
CA VAL A 256 1.75 -3.56 16.40
C VAL A 256 2.79 -3.04 17.39
N ALA A 257 2.96 -1.72 17.52
CA ALA A 257 3.91 -1.13 18.46
C ALA A 257 3.56 -1.42 19.93
N VAL A 258 2.28 -1.38 20.28
CA VAL A 258 1.80 -1.71 21.63
C VAL A 258 1.93 -3.20 21.93
N LEU A 259 1.57 -4.05 20.97
CA LEU A 259 1.54 -5.50 21.17
C LEU A 259 2.92 -6.15 20.99
N ALA A 260 3.85 -5.55 20.24
CA ALA A 260 5.16 -6.12 19.91
C ALA A 260 5.08 -7.63 19.52
N PRO A 261 4.32 -7.97 18.46
CA PRO A 261 4.10 -9.35 18.04
C PRO A 261 5.36 -9.97 17.42
N VAL A 262 5.40 -11.31 17.37
CA VAL A 262 6.35 -12.04 16.52
C VAL A 262 5.92 -11.90 15.05
N ALA A 263 6.82 -11.45 14.19
CA ALA A 263 6.55 -11.30 12.76
C ALA A 263 6.49 -12.67 12.05
N ASP A 264 5.82 -12.69 10.90
CA ASP A 264 5.74 -13.82 9.96
C ASP A 264 5.31 -15.15 10.62
N THR A 265 4.45 -15.05 11.63
CA THR A 265 3.92 -16.20 12.36
C THR A 265 2.39 -16.21 12.26
N PRO A 266 1.78 -17.25 11.67
CA PRO A 266 0.32 -17.31 11.53
C PRO A 266 -0.38 -17.37 12.88
N CYS A 267 -1.44 -16.56 13.04
CA CYS A 267 -2.27 -16.61 14.24
C CYS A 267 -2.99 -17.95 14.43
N GLY A 268 -3.24 -18.69 13.35
CA GLY A 268 -3.81 -20.04 13.38
C GLY A 268 -2.80 -21.19 13.49
N ALA A 269 -1.51 -20.93 13.74
CA ALA A 269 -0.51 -22.00 13.93
C ALA A 269 -0.88 -22.92 15.10
N ASP A 270 -0.34 -24.15 15.17
CA ASP A 270 -0.57 -25.08 16.29
C ASP A 270 0.78 -25.50 16.91
N PRO A 271 1.06 -25.21 18.20
CA PRO A 271 0.21 -24.49 19.15
C PRO A 271 0.09 -23.01 18.78
N PRO A 272 -1.05 -22.39 19.10
CA PRO A 272 -1.35 -21.08 18.54
C PRO A 272 -0.60 -19.99 19.36
N PRO A 273 0.03 -18.98 18.71
CA PRO A 273 1.01 -18.10 19.34
C PRO A 273 0.37 -17.09 20.31
N GLN A 274 1.15 -16.61 21.28
CA GLN A 274 0.68 -15.62 22.27
C GLN A 274 0.41 -14.25 21.65
N ARG A 275 1.36 -13.76 20.83
CA ARG A 275 1.23 -12.53 20.03
C ARG A 275 1.99 -12.72 18.73
N ALA A 276 1.31 -12.56 17.61
CA ALA A 276 1.90 -12.76 16.31
C ALA A 276 1.26 -11.87 15.26
N GLN A 277 2.01 -11.58 14.20
CA GLN A 277 1.50 -10.94 13.00
C GLN A 277 1.91 -11.73 11.76
N THR A 278 1.04 -11.70 10.76
CA THR A 278 1.31 -12.31 9.45
C THR A 278 0.64 -11.46 8.36
N PRO A 279 1.23 -11.37 7.16
CA PRO A 279 0.48 -10.98 5.98
C PRO A 279 -0.79 -11.82 5.85
N TRP A 280 -1.86 -11.18 5.40
CA TRP A 280 -3.07 -11.85 4.98
C TRP A 280 -3.14 -11.86 3.47
N GLU A 281 -3.06 -13.07 2.93
CA GLU A 281 -3.11 -13.31 1.51
C GLU A 281 -4.28 -14.25 1.22
N VAL A 282 -4.93 -14.03 0.09
CA VAL A 282 -5.89 -14.96 -0.47
C VAL A 282 -5.43 -15.27 -1.88
N HIS A 283 -5.24 -16.57 -2.14
CA HIS A 283 -4.77 -17.08 -3.42
C HIS A 283 -3.51 -16.33 -3.92
N GLY A 284 -2.50 -16.13 -3.05
CA GLY A 284 -1.26 -15.46 -3.43
C GLY A 284 -1.43 -13.97 -3.77
N THR A 285 -2.56 -13.36 -3.43
CA THR A 285 -2.81 -11.92 -3.51
C THR A 285 -2.77 -11.33 -2.12
N TYR A 286 -1.93 -10.33 -1.88
CA TYR A 286 -1.91 -9.59 -0.62
C TYR A 286 -3.18 -8.76 -0.43
N LEU A 287 -3.87 -8.94 0.69
CA LEU A 287 -5.10 -8.24 1.02
C LEU A 287 -5.02 -7.36 2.27
N GLY A 288 -4.02 -7.60 3.11
CA GLY A 288 -3.80 -6.86 4.34
C GLY A 288 -2.91 -7.63 5.31
N SER A 289 -3.08 -7.39 6.61
CA SER A 289 -2.32 -8.05 7.66
C SER A 289 -3.23 -8.56 8.78
N VAL A 290 -2.80 -9.61 9.48
CA VAL A 290 -3.45 -10.13 10.68
C VAL A 290 -2.51 -10.00 11.87
N LEU A 291 -3.07 -9.61 13.01
CA LEU A 291 -2.41 -9.49 14.31
C LEU A 291 -3.27 -10.17 15.36
N CYS A 292 -2.69 -11.03 16.18
CA CYS A 292 -3.38 -11.65 17.31
C CYS A 292 -2.70 -11.33 18.63
N ASP A 293 -3.52 -11.20 19.67
CA ASP A 293 -3.09 -11.08 21.06
C ASP A 293 -3.96 -11.96 21.96
N ARG A 294 -3.28 -12.69 22.84
CA ARG A 294 -3.89 -13.63 23.80
C ARG A 294 -3.36 -13.44 25.20
N ARG A 295 -2.44 -12.50 25.37
CA ARG A 295 -1.80 -12.23 26.65
C ARG A 295 -2.60 -11.21 27.46
N SER A 296 -3.24 -10.27 26.79
CA SER A 296 -3.84 -9.10 27.43
C SER A 296 -5.32 -9.27 27.82
N GLY A 297 -5.91 -10.45 27.60
CA GLY A 297 -7.33 -10.71 27.86
C GLY A 297 -7.87 -11.87 27.01
N PRO A 298 -9.19 -11.87 26.71
CA PRO A 298 -9.76 -12.81 25.76
C PRO A 298 -8.98 -12.81 24.44
N PRO A 299 -8.83 -13.98 23.78
CA PRO A 299 -8.25 -14.06 22.44
C PRO A 299 -8.80 -12.96 21.53
N THR A 300 -7.90 -12.15 20.99
CA THR A 300 -8.21 -11.00 20.15
C THR A 300 -7.48 -11.14 18.83
N THR A 301 -8.20 -10.95 17.73
CA THR A 301 -7.63 -10.86 16.38
C THR A 301 -8.00 -9.52 15.77
N ILE A 302 -6.99 -8.84 15.23
CA ILE A 302 -7.08 -7.58 14.51
C ILE A 302 -6.61 -7.87 13.09
N TRP A 303 -7.29 -7.34 12.09
CA TRP A 303 -6.85 -7.50 10.69
C TRP A 303 -7.14 -6.25 9.88
N THR A 304 -6.44 -6.08 8.77
CA THR A 304 -6.73 -5.05 7.79
C THR A 304 -7.31 -5.66 6.51
N ILE A 305 -8.14 -4.88 5.83
CA ILE A 305 -8.51 -5.09 4.43
C ILE A 305 -8.12 -3.82 3.69
N ASP A 306 -6.95 -3.85 3.06
CA ASP A 306 -6.28 -2.64 2.59
C ASP A 306 -7.05 -1.95 1.47
N GLY A 307 -7.56 -2.73 0.50
CA GLY A 307 -8.38 -2.22 -0.61
C GLY A 307 -9.68 -1.54 -0.14
N LEU A 308 -10.25 -1.98 0.99
CA LEU A 308 -11.45 -1.36 1.58
C LEU A 308 -11.11 -0.28 2.64
N ARG A 309 -9.84 -0.11 2.98
CA ARG A 309 -9.34 0.75 4.07
C ARG A 309 -9.97 0.41 5.42
N LEU A 310 -10.16 -0.89 5.68
CA LEU A 310 -10.80 -1.38 6.90
C LEU A 310 -9.80 -1.98 7.87
N LEU A 311 -10.05 -1.77 9.16
CA LEU A 311 -9.47 -2.51 10.26
C LEU A 311 -10.59 -3.23 11.01
N GLY A 312 -10.57 -4.56 10.98
CA GLY A 312 -11.44 -5.41 11.78
C GLY A 312 -10.79 -5.72 13.13
N THR A 313 -11.61 -5.84 14.16
CA THR A 313 -11.19 -6.34 15.48
C THR A 313 -12.28 -7.25 16.00
N ALA A 314 -11.90 -8.45 16.40
CA ALA A 314 -12.79 -9.40 17.04
C ALA A 314 -12.15 -10.03 18.26
N THR A 315 -12.98 -10.37 19.24
CA THR A 315 -12.59 -11.20 20.38
C THR A 315 -13.42 -12.46 20.43
N GLY A 316 -12.88 -13.54 21.00
CA GLY A 316 -13.56 -14.83 21.10
C GLY A 316 -13.18 -15.57 22.38
N PRO A 317 -13.92 -16.64 22.70
CA PRO A 317 -13.66 -17.45 23.90
C PRO A 317 -12.42 -18.34 23.75
N ASP A 318 -12.17 -18.83 22.54
CA ASP A 318 -11.03 -19.67 22.18
C ASP A 318 -10.34 -19.12 20.93
N ALA A 319 -9.01 -19.20 20.90
CA ALA A 319 -8.23 -18.59 19.83
C ALA A 319 -8.32 -19.36 18.50
N ALA A 320 -8.43 -20.69 18.55
CA ALA A 320 -8.52 -21.51 17.35
C ALA A 320 -9.93 -21.42 16.75
N GLU A 321 -10.98 -21.38 17.59
CA GLU A 321 -12.35 -21.10 17.16
C GLU A 321 -12.50 -19.70 16.57
N LEU A 322 -11.93 -18.67 17.20
CA LEU A 322 -11.94 -17.30 16.68
C LEU A 322 -11.28 -17.21 15.31
N GLU A 323 -10.14 -17.85 15.13
CA GLU A 323 -9.43 -17.81 13.84
C GLU A 323 -10.16 -18.61 12.76
N ARG A 324 -10.73 -19.77 13.09
CA ARG A 324 -11.59 -20.52 12.16
C ARG A 324 -12.80 -19.70 11.74
N TRP A 325 -13.45 -19.04 12.70
CA TRP A 325 -14.58 -18.15 12.45
C TRP A 325 -14.15 -16.99 11.53
N ARG A 326 -13.04 -16.30 11.83
CA ARG A 326 -12.57 -15.15 11.03
C ARG A 326 -12.28 -15.54 9.59
N VAL A 327 -11.55 -16.65 9.39
CA VAL A 327 -11.24 -17.16 8.05
C VAL A 327 -12.52 -17.53 7.31
N GLY A 328 -13.45 -18.26 7.93
CA GLY A 328 -14.74 -18.57 7.31
C GLY A 328 -15.52 -17.30 6.93
N HIS A 329 -15.67 -16.41 7.90
CA HIS A 329 -16.41 -15.15 7.78
C HIS A 329 -15.92 -14.28 6.60
N LEU A 330 -14.60 -14.14 6.43
CA LEU A 330 -14.03 -13.30 5.37
C LEU A 330 -13.93 -14.01 4.01
N MET A 331 -13.88 -15.35 3.99
CA MET A 331 -13.76 -16.14 2.75
C MET A 331 -15.11 -16.50 2.13
N GLU A 332 -16.22 -16.23 2.81
CA GLU A 332 -17.57 -16.44 2.29
C GLU A 332 -18.07 -15.22 1.51
N ARG A 333 -19.01 -15.44 0.60
CA ARG A 333 -19.69 -14.33 -0.11
C ARG A 333 -20.76 -13.72 0.79
N PRO A 334 -20.94 -12.38 0.76
CA PRO A 334 -20.40 -11.44 -0.23
C PRO A 334 -19.00 -10.87 0.07
N TRP A 335 -18.42 -11.16 1.24
CA TRP A 335 -17.16 -10.55 1.70
C TRP A 335 -16.01 -10.74 0.73
N ILE A 336 -15.74 -11.98 0.32
CA ILE A 336 -14.60 -12.27 -0.56
C ILE A 336 -14.70 -11.48 -1.88
N SER A 337 -15.91 -11.38 -2.46
CA SER A 337 -16.14 -10.61 -3.69
C SER A 337 -15.89 -9.11 -3.51
N ALA A 338 -16.32 -8.52 -2.38
CA ALA A 338 -16.07 -7.12 -2.07
C ALA A 338 -14.58 -6.84 -1.85
N ILE A 339 -13.88 -7.74 -1.14
CA ILE A 339 -12.45 -7.62 -0.86
C ILE A 339 -11.64 -7.71 -2.16
N VAL A 340 -11.88 -8.73 -2.98
CA VAL A 340 -11.20 -8.90 -4.27
C VAL A 340 -11.48 -7.73 -5.21
N GLY A 341 -12.75 -7.31 -5.31
CA GLY A 341 -13.13 -6.16 -6.14
C GLY A 341 -12.37 -4.89 -5.73
N ALA A 342 -12.23 -4.64 -4.43
CA ALA A 342 -11.49 -3.50 -3.92
C ALA A 342 -9.98 -3.61 -4.14
N ALA A 343 -9.39 -4.80 -3.98
CA ALA A 343 -7.98 -5.05 -4.28
C ALA A 343 -7.68 -4.80 -5.77
N ASN A 344 -8.54 -5.29 -6.66
CA ASN A 344 -8.42 -5.08 -8.10
C ASN A 344 -8.54 -3.59 -8.49
N ALA A 345 -9.46 -2.86 -7.85
CA ALA A 345 -9.62 -1.42 -8.07
C ALA A 345 -8.41 -0.59 -7.59
N ALA A 346 -7.72 -1.07 -6.55
CA ALA A 346 -6.51 -0.45 -6.01
C ALA A 346 -5.22 -0.92 -6.70
N ALA A 347 -5.29 -1.90 -7.60
CA ALA A 347 -4.12 -2.43 -8.29
C ALA A 347 -3.46 -1.37 -9.19
N ASP A 348 -2.14 -1.38 -9.21
CA ASP A 348 -1.32 -0.55 -10.10
C ASP A 348 -0.34 -1.45 -10.88
N PRO A 349 -0.46 -1.56 -12.22
CA PRO A 349 -1.52 -0.95 -13.06
C PRO A 349 -2.91 -1.52 -12.74
N PRO A 350 -4.02 -0.87 -13.13
CA PRO A 350 -5.36 -1.39 -12.89
C PRO A 350 -5.53 -2.84 -13.35
N PHE A 351 -6.24 -3.66 -12.58
CA PHE A 351 -6.60 -5.02 -12.98
C PHE A 351 -7.94 -5.05 -13.73
N PRO A 352 -8.07 -5.82 -14.82
CA PRO A 352 -6.99 -6.52 -15.50
C PRO A 352 -6.20 -5.58 -16.42
N ASP A 353 -4.90 -5.83 -16.56
CA ASP A 353 -4.12 -5.29 -17.67
C ASP A 353 -4.46 -6.03 -18.98
N ARG A 354 -3.81 -5.65 -20.09
CA ARG A 354 -4.08 -6.25 -21.41
C ARG A 354 -3.80 -7.76 -21.46
N ALA A 355 -2.72 -8.22 -20.82
CA ALA A 355 -2.32 -9.63 -20.87
C ALA A 355 -3.21 -10.46 -19.94
N GLU A 356 -3.58 -9.91 -18.78
CA GLU A 356 -4.51 -10.50 -17.83
C GLU A 356 -5.92 -10.58 -18.39
N ALA A 357 -6.38 -9.56 -19.12
CA ALA A 357 -7.68 -9.58 -19.79
C ALA A 357 -7.75 -10.69 -20.86
N ALA A 358 -6.65 -10.90 -21.60
CA ALA A 358 -6.55 -11.99 -22.56
C ALA A 358 -6.56 -13.37 -21.88
N LEU A 359 -5.89 -13.51 -20.73
CA LEU A 359 -5.94 -14.74 -19.92
C LEU A 359 -7.33 -14.97 -19.32
N LEU A 360 -7.97 -13.95 -18.77
CA LEU A 360 -9.35 -14.03 -18.27
C LEU A 360 -10.34 -14.48 -19.34
N ALA A 361 -10.14 -14.10 -20.60
CA ALA A 361 -10.98 -14.57 -21.70
C ALA A 361 -10.80 -16.08 -22.00
N ASP A 362 -9.67 -16.66 -21.59
CA ASP A 362 -9.39 -18.09 -21.75
C ASP A 362 -9.93 -18.93 -20.58
N VAL A 363 -10.15 -18.32 -19.41
CA VAL A 363 -10.70 -19.00 -18.24
C VAL A 363 -12.18 -19.32 -18.45
N PRO A 364 -12.62 -20.57 -18.25
CA PRO A 364 -14.02 -20.93 -18.39
C PRO A 364 -14.93 -20.16 -17.43
N ASP A 365 -16.13 -19.78 -17.87
CA ASP A 365 -17.08 -18.95 -17.12
C ASP A 365 -17.36 -19.46 -15.71
N ALA A 366 -17.49 -20.78 -15.55
CA ALA A 366 -17.73 -21.42 -14.26
C ALA A 366 -16.56 -21.26 -13.26
N SER A 367 -15.35 -20.98 -13.76
CA SER A 367 -14.15 -20.71 -12.95
C SER A 367 -13.82 -19.22 -12.83
N ARG A 368 -14.50 -18.33 -13.54
CA ARG A 368 -14.30 -16.86 -13.48
C ARG A 368 -14.99 -16.26 -12.26
N ILE A 369 -14.55 -16.69 -11.09
CA ILE A 369 -15.08 -16.31 -9.79
C ILE A 369 -14.05 -15.45 -9.08
N ASP A 370 -14.43 -14.23 -8.65
CA ASP A 370 -13.63 -13.37 -7.77
C ASP A 370 -12.14 -13.35 -8.17
N CYS A 371 -11.86 -13.13 -9.46
CA CYS A 371 -10.50 -13.26 -9.96
C CYS A 371 -9.65 -12.01 -9.63
N SER A 372 -8.38 -12.21 -9.32
CA SER A 372 -7.42 -11.15 -8.97
C SER A 372 -6.05 -11.35 -9.62
N ARG A 373 -5.27 -10.27 -9.68
CA ARG A 373 -3.85 -10.32 -10.03
C ARG A 373 -3.07 -11.05 -8.94
N LEU A 374 -2.19 -11.98 -9.36
CA LEU A 374 -1.27 -12.65 -8.46
C LEU A 374 -0.09 -11.75 -8.05
N ASP A 375 0.37 -11.89 -6.81
CA ASP A 375 1.59 -11.22 -6.37
C ASP A 375 2.81 -11.68 -7.19
N ARG A 376 3.71 -10.74 -7.52
CA ARG A 376 4.88 -11.02 -8.36
C ARG A 376 5.78 -12.09 -7.74
N GLN A 377 5.93 -12.14 -6.43
CA GLN A 377 6.72 -13.18 -5.75
C GLN A 377 6.06 -14.56 -5.90
N PHE A 378 4.73 -14.63 -5.82
CA PHE A 378 4.01 -15.87 -6.05
C PHE A 378 4.19 -16.36 -7.50
N VAL A 379 4.13 -15.45 -8.47
CA VAL A 379 4.43 -15.78 -9.88
C VAL A 379 5.85 -16.32 -9.99
N VAL A 380 6.85 -15.62 -9.47
CA VAL A 380 8.26 -16.04 -9.50
C VAL A 380 8.46 -17.43 -8.90
N ALA A 381 7.85 -17.71 -7.75
CA ALA A 381 7.96 -18.99 -7.08
C ALA A 381 7.41 -20.16 -7.92
N ASN A 382 6.42 -19.91 -8.77
CA ASN A 382 5.77 -20.94 -9.58
C ASN A 382 6.40 -21.08 -10.98
N VAL A 383 6.71 -19.97 -11.66
CA VAL A 383 7.13 -20.00 -13.08
C VAL A 383 8.56 -19.50 -13.31
N GLY A 384 9.27 -19.09 -12.26
CA GLY A 384 10.62 -18.56 -12.32
C GLY A 384 10.65 -17.10 -12.76
N ASP A 385 11.03 -16.86 -14.02
CA ASP A 385 11.05 -15.50 -14.57
C ASP A 385 9.60 -15.00 -14.82
N PRO A 386 9.12 -13.92 -14.20
CA PRO A 386 7.75 -13.45 -14.35
C PRO A 386 7.53 -12.66 -15.65
N ASP A 387 8.60 -12.26 -16.35
CA ASP A 387 8.47 -11.40 -17.52
C ASP A 387 7.78 -12.16 -18.67
N GLY A 388 6.76 -11.54 -19.27
CA GLY A 388 5.95 -12.16 -20.32
C GLY A 388 4.98 -13.24 -19.83
N ILE A 389 4.70 -13.30 -18.52
CA ILE A 389 3.69 -14.19 -17.93
C ILE A 389 2.50 -13.36 -17.46
N ALA A 390 1.32 -13.63 -18.00
CA ALA A 390 0.07 -13.18 -17.36
C ALA A 390 -0.34 -14.20 -16.30
N ALA A 391 -0.73 -13.75 -15.12
CA ALA A 391 -1.00 -14.63 -13.99
C ALA A 391 -2.19 -14.10 -13.16
N ILE A 392 -3.19 -14.95 -12.96
CA ILE A 392 -4.39 -14.61 -12.18
C ILE A 392 -4.75 -15.73 -11.22
N ALA A 393 -5.35 -15.37 -10.09
CA ALA A 393 -6.05 -16.27 -9.21
C ALA A 393 -7.56 -16.12 -9.40
N CYS A 394 -8.32 -17.19 -9.18
CA CYS A 394 -9.78 -17.17 -9.14
C CYS A 394 -10.30 -18.11 -8.05
N GLY A 395 -11.57 -17.96 -7.69
CA GLY A 395 -12.26 -18.80 -6.71
C GLY A 395 -12.41 -18.14 -5.34
N PRO A 396 -12.71 -18.92 -4.29
CA PRO A 396 -12.83 -20.39 -4.29
C PRO A 396 -14.06 -20.90 -5.05
N ALA A 397 -14.03 -22.16 -5.45
CA ALA A 397 -15.15 -22.89 -6.03
C ALA A 397 -15.41 -24.21 -5.27
N PRO A 398 -16.63 -24.79 -5.32
CA PRO A 398 -16.88 -26.11 -4.74
C PRO A 398 -15.90 -27.14 -5.31
N GLY A 399 -15.16 -27.84 -4.44
CA GLY A 399 -14.14 -28.82 -4.81
C GLY A 399 -12.73 -28.25 -5.06
N ALA A 400 -12.59 -26.96 -5.37
CA ALA A 400 -11.30 -26.30 -5.60
C ALA A 400 -11.17 -24.99 -4.81
N ARG A 401 -10.31 -25.00 -3.79
CA ARG A 401 -10.19 -23.90 -2.82
C ARG A 401 -9.24 -22.79 -3.27
N ALA A 402 -8.26 -23.12 -4.10
CA ALA A 402 -7.32 -22.17 -4.69
C ALA A 402 -7.10 -22.55 -6.16
N ILE A 403 -7.32 -21.60 -7.06
CA ILE A 403 -7.25 -21.81 -8.51
C ILE A 403 -6.38 -20.71 -9.10
N PHE A 404 -5.38 -21.10 -9.88
CA PHE A 404 -4.39 -20.22 -10.48
C PHE A 404 -4.30 -20.49 -11.97
N TRP A 405 -4.12 -19.43 -12.75
CA TRP A 405 -3.94 -19.49 -14.18
C TRP A 405 -2.71 -18.70 -14.58
N PHE A 406 -1.90 -19.28 -15.46
CA PHE A 406 -0.71 -18.66 -16.02
C PHE A 406 -0.75 -18.75 -17.54
N ARG A 407 -0.38 -17.68 -18.23
CA ARG A 407 -0.24 -17.67 -19.69
C ARG A 407 1.14 -17.18 -20.08
N PHE A 408 1.83 -18.00 -20.86
CA PHE A 408 3.17 -17.72 -21.33
C PHE A 408 3.12 -17.03 -22.69
N ALA A 409 3.77 -15.88 -22.82
CA ALA A 409 3.93 -15.22 -24.11
C ALA A 409 4.89 -15.97 -25.05
N ASP A 410 5.89 -16.68 -24.51
CA ASP A 410 6.85 -17.48 -25.27
C ASP A 410 6.50 -18.98 -25.22
N PRO A 411 6.11 -19.61 -26.35
CA PRO A 411 5.84 -21.04 -26.43
C PRO A 411 7.02 -21.93 -26.02
N ARG A 412 8.27 -21.46 -26.14
CA ARG A 412 9.45 -22.23 -25.71
C ARG A 412 9.53 -22.32 -24.20
N ARG A 413 9.22 -21.22 -23.51
CA ARG A 413 9.16 -21.19 -22.04
C ARG A 413 8.00 -22.02 -21.51
N PHE A 414 6.84 -21.97 -22.17
CA PHE A 414 5.73 -22.88 -21.88
C PHE A 414 6.13 -24.35 -22.03
N ALA A 415 6.76 -24.72 -23.16
CA ALA A 415 7.22 -26.08 -23.41
C ALA A 415 8.23 -26.57 -22.35
N ALA A 416 9.11 -25.69 -21.89
CA ALA A 416 10.05 -25.98 -20.81
C ALA A 416 9.34 -26.16 -19.45
N TYR A 417 8.37 -25.30 -19.14
CA TYR A 417 7.59 -25.37 -17.90
C TYR A 417 6.78 -26.67 -17.78
N ARG A 418 6.04 -27.04 -18.84
CA ARG A 418 5.21 -28.25 -18.80
C ARG A 418 6.00 -29.56 -18.73
N GLY A 419 7.26 -29.54 -19.17
CA GLY A 419 8.07 -30.75 -19.34
C GLY A 419 7.49 -31.74 -20.35
N ALA A 420 8.11 -32.92 -20.47
CA ALA A 420 7.63 -33.97 -21.38
C ALA A 420 6.43 -34.78 -20.82
N GLY A 421 6.18 -34.70 -19.51
CA GLY A 421 5.30 -35.62 -18.77
C GLY A 421 5.85 -37.06 -18.75
N PRO A 422 5.68 -37.85 -17.68
CA PRO A 422 6.11 -39.25 -17.71
C PRO A 422 5.21 -40.03 -18.66
N GLY A 423 5.78 -40.64 -19.71
CA GLY A 423 5.03 -41.39 -20.74
C GLY A 423 4.25 -42.60 -20.23
N ASP A 424 4.62 -43.12 -19.05
CA ASP A 424 4.02 -44.29 -18.38
C ASP A 424 3.34 -43.91 -17.04
N ALA A 425 2.92 -42.65 -16.87
CA ALA A 425 2.24 -42.22 -15.64
C ALA A 425 0.83 -42.84 -15.52
N ALA A 426 0.37 -43.05 -14.28
CA ALA A 426 -1.00 -43.45 -14.02
C ALA A 426 -2.00 -42.37 -14.51
N ASP A 427 -3.17 -42.78 -15.00
CA ASP A 427 -4.16 -41.87 -15.57
C ASP A 427 -4.86 -41.06 -14.47
N CYS A 428 -4.46 -39.79 -14.30
CA CYS A 428 -5.05 -38.88 -13.33
C CYS A 428 -6.56 -38.72 -13.42
N ARG A 429 -7.16 -38.91 -14.61
CA ARG A 429 -8.61 -38.78 -14.79
C ARG A 429 -9.37 -39.91 -14.10
N SER A 430 -8.68 -40.98 -13.68
CA SER A 430 -9.28 -42.14 -13.02
C SER A 430 -8.98 -42.19 -11.52
N GLU A 431 -8.50 -41.09 -10.92
CA GLU A 431 -8.14 -41.01 -9.50
C GLU A 431 -7.18 -42.15 -9.09
N PRO A 432 -5.95 -42.17 -9.62
CA PRO A 432 -5.02 -43.26 -9.37
C PRO A 432 -4.64 -43.33 -7.88
N ALA A 433 -4.21 -44.50 -7.43
CA ALA A 433 -3.76 -44.68 -6.04
C ALA A 433 -2.63 -43.68 -5.70
N GLY A 434 -2.76 -43.01 -4.56
CA GLY A 434 -1.83 -41.95 -4.14
C GLY A 434 -1.98 -40.63 -4.91
N PHE A 435 -2.99 -40.50 -5.77
CA PHE A 435 -3.34 -39.32 -6.56
C PHE A 435 -2.14 -38.69 -7.29
N SER A 436 -1.32 -39.54 -7.90
CA SER A 436 -0.13 -39.14 -8.64
C SER A 436 -0.15 -39.70 -10.05
N GLY A 437 0.04 -38.86 -11.06
CA GLY A 437 0.05 -39.31 -12.45
C GLY A 437 -0.02 -38.20 -13.48
N SER A 438 -0.35 -38.58 -14.72
CA SER A 438 -0.69 -37.63 -15.77
C SER A 438 -1.59 -38.25 -16.84
N ALA A 439 -2.34 -37.42 -17.56
CA ALA A 439 -3.24 -37.86 -18.62
C ALA A 439 -3.40 -36.81 -19.71
N ARG A 440 -3.31 -37.21 -20.98
CA ARG A 440 -3.67 -36.34 -22.10
C ARG A 440 -5.18 -36.21 -22.23
N TYR A 441 -5.64 -35.05 -22.65
CA TYR A 441 -7.05 -34.81 -22.92
C TYR A 441 -7.22 -33.91 -24.15
N THR A 442 -8.43 -33.97 -24.73
CA THR A 442 -8.85 -33.12 -25.85
C THR A 442 -10.27 -32.64 -25.58
N ARG A 443 -10.51 -31.35 -25.78
CA ARG A 443 -11.80 -30.68 -25.67
C ARG A 443 -12.64 -30.88 -26.95
N PRO A 444 -13.97 -30.72 -26.89
CA PRO A 444 -14.83 -30.79 -28.07
C PRO A 444 -14.48 -29.80 -29.18
N ASP A 445 -13.89 -28.65 -28.83
CA ASP A 445 -13.42 -27.62 -29.77
C ASP A 445 -12.07 -27.94 -30.44
N GLY A 446 -11.49 -29.11 -30.14
CA GLY A 446 -10.21 -29.57 -30.68
C GLY A 446 -8.99 -29.14 -29.86
N THR A 447 -9.17 -28.34 -28.80
CA THR A 447 -8.10 -27.92 -27.91
C THR A 447 -7.55 -29.11 -27.13
N ALA A 448 -6.23 -29.24 -27.03
CA ALA A 448 -5.58 -30.37 -26.34
C ALA A 448 -4.68 -29.91 -25.19
N GLY A 449 -4.48 -30.81 -24.22
CA GLY A 449 -3.71 -30.54 -23.02
C GLY A 449 -3.24 -31.79 -22.30
N VAL A 450 -2.49 -31.58 -21.23
CA VAL A 450 -2.08 -32.60 -20.26
C VAL A 450 -2.62 -32.22 -18.89
N LEU A 451 -3.24 -33.16 -18.20
CA LEU A 451 -3.61 -33.08 -16.79
C LEU A 451 -2.55 -33.84 -15.98
N GLY A 452 -2.04 -33.24 -14.92
CA GLY A 452 -1.26 -33.88 -13.86
C GLY A 452 -2.00 -33.77 -12.53
N CYS A 453 -1.79 -34.77 -11.67
CA CYS A 453 -2.33 -34.83 -10.33
C CYS A 453 -1.20 -35.23 -9.37
N VAL A 454 -1.23 -34.64 -8.18
CA VAL A 454 -0.28 -34.96 -7.10
C VAL A 454 -0.98 -34.81 -5.75
N GLN A 455 -0.65 -35.70 -4.82
CA GLN A 455 -0.97 -35.57 -3.40
C GLN A 455 0.24 -34.98 -2.66
N GLU A 456 0.05 -33.84 -1.99
CA GLU A 456 1.03 -33.26 -1.07
C GLU A 456 0.39 -33.17 0.32
N ASP A 457 0.87 -34.00 1.26
CA ASP A 457 0.31 -34.14 2.60
C ASP A 457 -1.22 -34.36 2.54
N ASP A 458 -2.00 -33.49 3.19
CA ASP A 458 -3.46 -33.52 3.23
C ASP A 458 -4.14 -32.75 2.07
N ARG A 459 -3.39 -32.37 1.03
CA ARG A 459 -3.90 -31.56 -0.10
C ARG A 459 -3.72 -32.26 -1.43
N ALA A 460 -4.82 -32.33 -2.19
CA ALA A 460 -4.81 -32.76 -3.57
C ALA A 460 -4.53 -31.55 -4.48
N ALA A 461 -3.68 -31.73 -5.49
CA ALA A 461 -3.41 -30.70 -6.48
C ALA A 461 -3.58 -31.24 -7.91
N LEU A 462 -4.11 -30.38 -8.79
CA LEU A 462 -4.18 -30.60 -10.23
C LEU A 462 -3.42 -29.51 -10.95
N VAL A 463 -2.62 -29.90 -11.94
CA VAL A 463 -2.02 -28.98 -12.91
C VAL A 463 -2.49 -29.40 -14.30
N TRP A 464 -2.94 -28.48 -15.13
CA TRP A 464 -3.31 -28.81 -16.50
C TRP A 464 -2.84 -27.75 -17.47
N THR A 465 -2.55 -28.19 -18.70
CA THR A 465 -2.11 -27.30 -19.76
C THR A 465 -3.17 -27.13 -20.82
N GLU A 466 -3.11 -26.02 -21.52
CA GLU A 466 -3.78 -25.82 -22.78
C GLU A 466 -2.76 -25.40 -23.85
N GLU A 467 -2.40 -26.35 -24.72
CA GLU A 467 -1.20 -26.21 -25.55
C GLU A 467 -1.35 -25.12 -26.62
N GLY A 468 -2.54 -24.94 -27.18
CA GLY A 468 -2.79 -23.96 -28.25
C GLY A 468 -2.67 -22.50 -27.79
N ARG A 469 -2.91 -22.23 -26.51
CA ARG A 469 -2.85 -20.88 -25.93
C ARG A 469 -1.66 -20.66 -24.98
N CYS A 470 -0.84 -21.69 -24.78
CA CYS A 470 0.29 -21.69 -23.83
C CYS A 470 -0.16 -21.34 -22.40
N THR A 471 -1.31 -21.88 -22.00
CA THR A 471 -1.94 -21.63 -20.70
C THR A 471 -1.72 -22.81 -19.77
N VAL A 472 -1.52 -22.53 -18.49
CA VAL A 472 -1.44 -23.51 -17.41
C VAL A 472 -2.48 -23.14 -16.36
N GLY A 473 -3.29 -24.11 -15.96
CA GLY A 473 -4.10 -24.03 -14.76
C GLY A 473 -3.51 -24.87 -13.64
N LEU A 474 -3.63 -24.38 -12.41
CA LEU A 474 -3.22 -25.07 -11.19
C LEU A 474 -4.34 -24.92 -10.16
N ALA A 475 -4.76 -26.01 -9.52
CA ALA A 475 -5.80 -25.95 -8.50
C ALA A 475 -5.50 -26.88 -7.33
N PHE A 476 -5.89 -26.45 -6.14
CA PHE A 476 -5.76 -27.20 -4.90
C PHE A 476 -7.13 -27.46 -4.27
N GLY A 477 -7.29 -28.67 -3.73
CA GLY A 477 -8.52 -29.14 -3.09
C GLY A 477 -8.24 -30.04 -1.89
N GLY A 478 -9.31 -30.41 -1.18
CA GLY A 478 -9.24 -31.38 -0.08
C GLY A 478 -9.31 -32.81 -0.59
N ALA A 479 -10.50 -33.21 -1.08
CA ALA A 479 -10.71 -34.55 -1.60
C ALA A 479 -10.33 -34.65 -3.09
N PRO A 480 -9.47 -35.60 -3.49
CA PRO A 480 -9.11 -35.84 -4.90
C PRO A 480 -10.30 -35.95 -5.85
N ALA A 481 -11.29 -36.78 -5.52
CA ALA A 481 -12.52 -36.96 -6.31
C ALA A 481 -13.25 -35.63 -6.56
N ALA A 482 -13.46 -34.83 -5.51
CA ALA A 482 -14.17 -33.55 -5.61
C ALA A 482 -13.39 -32.53 -6.46
N LEU A 483 -12.06 -32.53 -6.37
CA LEU A 483 -11.21 -31.66 -7.18
C LEU A 483 -11.23 -32.06 -8.66
N LEU A 484 -11.22 -33.37 -8.96
CA LEU A 484 -11.38 -33.89 -10.32
C LEU A 484 -12.76 -33.58 -10.90
N ASP A 485 -13.84 -33.74 -10.12
CA ASP A 485 -15.20 -33.44 -10.55
C ASP A 485 -15.39 -31.94 -10.83
N TRP A 486 -14.82 -31.07 -9.98
CA TRP A 486 -14.75 -29.65 -10.26
C TRP A 486 -13.99 -29.38 -11.57
N TRP A 487 -12.81 -29.96 -11.75
CA TRP A 487 -12.03 -29.75 -12.96
C TRP A 487 -12.82 -30.14 -14.20
N ARG A 488 -13.45 -31.31 -14.24
CA ARG A 488 -14.27 -31.78 -15.38
C ARG A 488 -15.48 -30.88 -15.70
N SER A 489 -16.03 -30.19 -14.70
CA SER A 489 -17.27 -29.41 -14.87
C SER A 489 -17.04 -27.92 -15.06
N ALA A 490 -15.91 -27.38 -14.56
CA ALA A 490 -15.73 -25.94 -14.42
C ALA A 490 -14.42 -25.38 -14.98
N ALA A 491 -13.39 -26.20 -15.24
CA ALA A 491 -12.06 -25.70 -15.62
C ALA A 491 -11.37 -26.45 -16.78
N GLY A 492 -11.53 -27.77 -16.78
CA GLY A 492 -10.96 -28.72 -17.71
C GLY A 492 -11.71 -28.81 -19.05
N PRO A 493 -11.62 -29.95 -19.75
CA PRO A 493 -12.32 -30.20 -21.01
C PRO A 493 -13.81 -30.46 -20.89
#